data_AF-A0A842RSM6-F1
#
_entry.id   AF-A0A842RSM6-F1
#
_cell.length_a   1.000
_cell.length_b   1.000
_cell.length_c   1.000
_cell.angle_alpha   90.00
_cell.angle_beta   90.00
_cell.angle_gamma   90.00
#
_symmetry.space_group_name_H-M   'P 1'
#
loop_
_entity.id
_entity.type
_entity.pdbx_description
1 polymer ?
#
loop_
_entity_poly.entity_id
_entity_poly.type
_entity_poly.pdbx_seq_one_letter_code
_entity_poly.pdbx_strand_id
1 'polypeptide(L)'
;MLNIIIAILQILLGIGFVGFWIFFFLVENKNPENTELYLAFERSFPIPDLGWITPSLFISAAGLLFNEVYGIFFCIISGSALVFLGLLDISFNVQNGGYKKSLSDTLMNLAINLICVIMGPIFLYYGWTLITL
;
A
#
# COMPACT_ATOMS: atom_id res chain seq x y z
N MET A 1 5.98 -7.54 21.99
CA MET A 1 6.52 -8.21 20.78
C MET A 1 5.69 -7.93 19.54
N LEU A 2 4.36 -8.02 19.60
CA LEU A 2 3.50 -7.80 18.43
C LEU A 2 3.59 -6.37 17.85
N ASN A 3 3.68 -5.33 18.68
CA ASN A 3 3.97 -3.95 18.26
C ASN A 3 5.17 -3.85 17.31
N ILE A 4 6.27 -4.56 17.66
CA ILE A 4 7.51 -4.53 16.89
C ILE A 4 7.31 -5.22 15.52
N ILE A 5 6.60 -6.35 15.50
CA ILE A 5 6.32 -7.08 14.25
C ILE A 5 5.47 -6.20 13.31
N ILE A 6 4.40 -5.60 13.82
CA ILE A 6 3.53 -4.72 13.03
C ILE A 6 4.31 -3.50 12.53
N ALA A 7 5.13 -2.87 13.39
CA ALA A 7 5.96 -1.75 12.98
C ALA A 7 6.96 -2.13 11.89
N ILE A 8 7.62 -3.29 11.98
CA ILE A 8 8.53 -3.78 10.93
C ILE A 8 7.77 -3.98 9.61
N LEU A 9 6.59 -4.61 9.64
CA LEU A 9 5.77 -4.79 8.44
C LEU A 9 5.39 -3.44 7.81
N GLN A 10 4.99 -2.46 8.62
CA GLN A 10 4.66 -1.12 8.14
C GLN A 10 5.86 -0.41 7.52
N ILE A 11 7.05 -0.54 8.12
CA ILE A 11 8.29 0.02 7.56
C ILE A 11 8.62 -0.64 6.21
N LEU A 12 8.55 -1.97 6.13
CA LEU A 12 8.82 -2.70 4.89
C LEU A 12 7.82 -2.31 3.78
N LEU A 13 6.54 -2.15 4.11
CA LEU A 13 5.54 -1.67 3.16
C LEU A 13 5.82 -0.23 2.70
N GLY A 14 6.14 0.67 3.62
CA GLY A 14 6.46 2.06 3.29
C GLY A 14 7.69 2.15 2.37
N ILE A 15 8.74 1.37 2.65
CA ILE A 15 9.91 1.24 1.76
C ILE A 15 9.51 0.64 0.42
N GLY A 16 8.61 -0.35 0.41
CA GLY A 16 8.06 -0.97 -0.78
C GLY A 16 7.36 0.03 -1.71
N PHE A 17 6.48 0.89 -1.17
CA PHE A 17 5.84 1.97 -1.94
C PHE A 17 6.86 2.92 -2.54
N VAL A 18 7.84 3.38 -1.75
CA VAL A 18 8.90 4.26 -2.24
C VAL A 18 9.68 3.58 -3.38
N GLY A 19 10.06 2.32 -3.19
CA GLY A 19 10.78 1.54 -4.20
C GLY A 19 9.98 1.35 -5.49
N PHE A 20 8.69 1.00 -5.37
CA PHE A 20 7.78 0.86 -6.50
C PHE A 20 7.69 2.17 -7.30
N TRP A 21 7.48 3.31 -6.64
CA TRP A 21 7.36 4.59 -7.33
C TRP A 21 8.67 5.04 -7.98
N ILE A 22 9.82 4.79 -7.36
CA ILE A 22 11.13 5.01 -7.99
C ILE A 22 11.24 4.19 -9.27
N PHE A 23 10.94 2.89 -9.21
CA PHE A 23 10.95 2.02 -10.39
C PHE A 23 9.97 2.51 -11.46
N PHE A 24 8.75 2.86 -11.08
CA PHE A 24 7.72 3.33 -11.99
C PHE A 24 8.17 4.57 -12.77
N PHE A 25 8.64 5.62 -12.08
CA PHE A 25 9.03 6.87 -12.75
C PHE A 25 10.28 6.73 -13.61
N LEU A 26 11.20 5.82 -13.25
CA LEU A 26 12.42 5.60 -14.01
C LEU A 26 12.22 4.69 -15.23
N VAL A 27 11.36 3.67 -15.12
CA VAL A 27 11.22 2.58 -16.08
C VAL A 27 9.81 2.56 -16.69
N GLU A 28 8.79 2.17 -15.93
CA GLU A 28 7.44 1.91 -16.46
C GLU A 28 6.76 3.13 -17.10
N ASN A 29 6.95 4.30 -16.51
CA ASN A 29 6.36 5.55 -17.00
C ASN A 29 6.88 5.97 -18.39
N LYS A 30 8.00 5.38 -18.83
CA LYS A 30 8.62 5.61 -20.14
C LYS A 30 8.46 4.43 -21.10
N ASN A 31 7.85 3.33 -20.66
CA ASN A 31 7.66 2.16 -21.50
C ASN A 31 6.62 2.46 -22.60
N PRO A 32 6.99 2.39 -23.90
CA PRO A 32 6.08 2.71 -25.00
C PRO A 32 4.94 1.69 -25.18
N GLU A 33 5.03 0.51 -24.56
CA GLU A 33 3.96 -0.50 -24.59
C GLU A 33 2.80 -0.16 -23.64
N ASN A 34 3.02 0.79 -22.72
CA ASN A 34 2.01 1.21 -21.76
C ASN A 34 0.99 2.16 -22.40
N THR A 35 -0.29 1.85 -22.23
CA THR A 35 -1.40 2.66 -22.77
C THR A 35 -1.57 3.95 -21.97
N GLU A 36 -2.08 5.01 -22.60
CA GLU A 36 -2.37 6.27 -21.89
C GLU A 36 -3.38 6.07 -20.76
N LEU A 37 -4.37 5.17 -20.92
CA LEU A 37 -5.34 4.85 -19.88
C LEU A 37 -4.66 4.25 -18.63
N TYR A 38 -3.74 3.30 -18.83
CA TYR A 38 -2.96 2.71 -17.73
C TYR A 38 -2.08 3.76 -17.07
N LEU A 39 -1.35 4.56 -17.86
CA LEU A 39 -0.48 5.60 -17.31
C LEU A 39 -1.26 6.69 -16.56
N ALA A 40 -2.43 7.09 -17.04
CA ALA A 40 -3.28 8.07 -16.36
C ALA A 40 -3.79 7.53 -15.02
N PHE A 41 -4.15 6.24 -14.98
CA PHE A 41 -4.53 5.56 -13.76
C PHE A 41 -3.35 5.51 -12.78
N GLU A 42 -2.22 4.93 -13.14
CA GLU A 42 -1.03 4.83 -12.27
C GLU A 42 -0.56 6.20 -11.78
N ARG A 43 -0.53 7.22 -12.64
CA ARG A 43 -0.13 8.59 -12.24
C ARG A 43 -1.06 9.26 -11.25
N SER A 44 -2.24 8.69 -10.96
CA SER A 44 -3.14 9.20 -9.92
C SER A 44 -2.75 8.77 -8.50
N PHE A 45 -1.89 7.76 -8.35
CA PHE A 45 -1.51 7.14 -7.08
C PHE A 45 -0.32 7.76 -6.32
N PRO A 46 0.64 8.52 -6.91
CA PRO A 46 1.78 9.05 -6.16
C PRO A 46 1.38 9.88 -4.94
N ILE A 47 0.31 10.67 -5.04
CA ILE A 47 -0.19 11.48 -3.91
C ILE A 47 -0.81 10.57 -2.82
N PRO A 48 -1.78 9.69 -3.12
CA PRO A 48 -2.27 8.69 -2.15
C PRO A 48 -1.16 7.84 -1.51
N ASP A 49 -0.25 7.31 -2.30
CA ASP A 49 0.74 6.33 -1.83
C ASP A 49 1.88 7.00 -1.06
N LEU A 50 2.53 8.00 -1.65
CA LEU A 50 3.70 8.65 -1.06
C LEU A 50 3.33 9.82 -0.16
N GLY A 51 2.22 10.49 -0.43
CA GLY A 51 1.76 11.64 0.35
C GLY A 51 0.91 11.26 1.56
N TRP A 52 0.23 10.11 1.55
CA TRP A 52 -0.68 9.72 2.62
C TRP A 52 -0.33 8.37 3.27
N ILE A 53 -0.34 7.28 2.50
CA ILE A 53 -0.16 5.93 3.04
C ILE A 53 1.25 5.75 3.61
N THR A 54 2.27 6.10 2.85
CA THR A 54 3.68 5.91 3.24
C THR A 54 4.04 6.67 4.53
N PRO A 55 3.74 7.97 4.68
CA PRO A 55 3.95 8.68 5.95
C PRO A 55 3.14 8.07 7.09
N SER A 56 1.88 7.68 6.85
CA SER A 56 1.03 7.07 7.88
C SER A 56 1.61 5.76 8.39
N LEU A 57 2.17 4.92 7.50
CA LEU A 57 2.85 3.68 7.87
C LEU A 57 4.07 3.96 8.75
N PHE A 58 4.92 4.93 8.39
CA PHE A 58 6.12 5.26 9.18
C PHE A 58 5.78 5.91 10.52
N ILE A 59 4.79 6.81 10.57
CA ILE A 59 4.33 7.42 11.81
C ILE A 59 3.71 6.35 12.72
N SER A 60 2.91 5.44 12.17
CA SER A 60 2.37 4.31 12.93
C SER A 60 3.48 3.44 13.49
N ALA A 61 4.45 3.05 12.67
CA ALA A 61 5.57 2.21 13.09
C ALA A 61 6.38 2.86 14.21
N ALA A 62 6.71 4.15 14.07
CA ALA A 62 7.40 4.91 15.11
C ALA A 62 6.60 4.92 16.42
N GLY A 63 5.31 5.25 16.35
CA GLY A 63 4.45 5.27 17.54
C GLY A 63 4.33 3.89 18.20
N LEU A 64 4.17 2.81 17.44
CA LEU A 64 4.11 1.45 17.97
C LEU A 64 5.44 1.02 18.61
N LEU A 65 6.60 1.42 18.07
CA LEU A 65 7.91 1.12 18.65
C LEU A 65 8.17 1.89 19.94
N PHE A 66 7.70 3.14 20.03
CA PHE A 66 7.81 3.97 21.23
C PHE A 66 6.66 3.79 22.22
N ASN A 67 5.67 2.94 21.90
CA ASN A 67 4.44 2.72 22.68
C ASN A 67 3.60 3.99 22.87
N GLU A 68 3.54 4.82 21.84
CA GLU A 68 2.79 6.06 21.80
C GLU A 68 1.40 5.86 21.16
N VAL A 69 0.38 6.51 21.73
CA VAL A 69 -1.03 6.33 21.33
C VAL A 69 -1.31 6.74 19.89
N TYR A 70 -0.55 7.70 19.34
CA TYR A 70 -0.69 8.10 17.94
C TYR A 70 -0.31 6.96 16.98
N GLY A 71 0.53 6.02 17.41
CA GLY A 71 0.93 4.85 16.61
C GLY A 71 -0.27 3.99 16.26
N ILE A 72 -1.21 3.83 17.20
CA ILE A 72 -2.45 3.07 17.05
C ILE A 72 -3.39 3.78 16.06
N PHE A 73 -3.56 5.09 16.20
CA PHE A 73 -4.38 5.90 15.31
C PHE A 73 -3.92 5.79 13.85
N PHE A 74 -2.62 5.98 13.60
CA PHE A 74 -2.07 5.84 12.25
C PHE A 74 -2.03 4.39 11.74
N CYS A 75 -2.06 3.39 12.63
CA CYS A 75 -2.20 1.98 12.25
C CYS A 75 -3.58 1.74 11.60
N ILE A 76 -4.64 2.24 12.23
CA ILE A 76 -6.01 2.13 11.71
C ILE A 76 -6.16 2.91 10.39
N ILE A 77 -5.62 4.13 10.31
CA ILE A 77 -5.66 4.95 9.09
C ILE A 77 -4.97 4.24 7.94
N SER A 78 -3.73 3.80 8.14
CA SER A 78 -2.97 3.10 7.10
C SER A 78 -3.66 1.79 6.70
N GLY A 79 -4.22 1.05 7.67
CA GLY A 79 -5.02 -0.14 7.41
C GLY A 79 -6.21 0.13 6.49
N SER A 80 -7.02 1.15 6.80
CA SER A 80 -8.16 1.55 5.97
C SER A 80 -7.73 2.02 4.57
N ALA A 81 -6.65 2.79 4.49
CA ALA A 81 -6.17 3.31 3.23
C ALA A 81 -5.65 2.19 2.31
N LEU A 82 -4.95 1.19 2.87
CA LEU A 82 -4.51 0.00 2.12
C LEU A 82 -5.70 -0.80 1.57
N VAL A 83 -6.75 -1.03 2.36
CA VAL A 83 -7.96 -1.71 1.86
C VAL A 83 -8.56 -0.95 0.69
N PHE A 84 -8.77 0.36 0.85
CA PHE A 84 -9.34 1.19 -0.21
C PHE A 84 -8.49 1.15 -1.48
N LEU A 85 -7.17 1.28 -1.33
CA LEU A 85 -6.22 1.27 -2.44
C LEU A 85 -6.26 -0.05 -3.21
N GLY A 86 -6.14 -1.17 -2.50
CA GLY A 86 -6.15 -2.50 -3.12
C GLY A 86 -7.47 -2.80 -3.82
N LEU A 87 -8.61 -2.39 -3.24
CA LEU A 87 -9.91 -2.55 -3.90
C LEU A 87 -10.04 -1.69 -5.17
N LEU A 88 -9.53 -0.46 -5.14
CA LEU A 88 -9.56 0.44 -6.29
C LEU A 88 -8.70 -0.12 -7.44
N ASP A 89 -7.49 -0.62 -7.14
CA ASP A 89 -6.60 -1.20 -8.14
C ASP A 89 -7.09 -2.56 -8.67
N ILE A 90 -7.61 -3.44 -7.81
CA ILE A 90 -8.31 -4.66 -8.26
C ILE A 90 -9.45 -4.31 -9.22
N SER A 91 -10.27 -3.32 -8.85
CA SER A 91 -11.43 -2.91 -9.67
C SER A 91 -11.00 -2.40 -11.05
N PHE A 92 -9.94 -1.61 -11.12
CA PHE A 92 -9.40 -1.12 -12.39
C PHE A 92 -8.83 -2.26 -13.24
N ASN A 93 -8.00 -3.13 -12.65
CA ASN A 93 -7.39 -4.26 -13.35
C ASN A 93 -8.44 -5.25 -13.88
N VAL A 94 -9.50 -5.54 -13.12
CA VAL A 94 -10.59 -6.41 -13.57
C VAL A 94 -11.34 -5.79 -14.76
N GLN A 95 -11.67 -4.50 -14.70
CA GLN A 95 -12.42 -3.82 -15.75
C GLN A 95 -11.63 -3.65 -17.04
N ASN A 96 -10.33 -3.42 -16.95
CA ASN A 96 -9.47 -3.10 -18.10
C ASN A 96 -8.59 -4.28 -18.55
N GLY A 97 -8.81 -5.47 -18.00
CA GLY A 97 -8.06 -6.68 -18.36
C GLY A 97 -6.58 -6.64 -17.94
N GLY A 98 -6.23 -5.89 -16.90
CA GLY A 98 -4.86 -5.76 -16.41
C GLY A 98 -4.20 -7.08 -16.00
N TYR A 99 -4.99 -8.06 -15.54
CA TYR A 99 -4.54 -9.42 -15.22
C TYR A 99 -4.41 -10.37 -16.42
N LYS A 100 -4.58 -9.85 -17.65
CA LYS A 100 -4.44 -10.61 -18.90
C LYS A 100 -3.21 -10.16 -19.71
N LYS A 101 -2.37 -9.30 -19.13
CA LYS A 101 -1.11 -8.83 -19.71
C LYS A 101 -0.01 -9.90 -19.57
N SER A 102 1.26 -9.50 -19.65
CA SER A 102 2.38 -10.39 -19.41
C SER A 102 2.28 -11.06 -18.03
N LEU A 103 2.88 -12.25 -17.90
CA LEU A 103 2.88 -12.99 -16.64
C LEU A 103 3.55 -12.17 -15.51
N SER A 104 4.59 -11.41 -15.85
CA SER A 104 5.33 -10.58 -14.90
C SER A 104 4.45 -9.45 -14.33
N ASP A 105 3.76 -8.71 -15.21
CA ASP A 105 2.91 -7.60 -14.79
C ASP A 105 1.72 -8.09 -13.97
N THR A 106 1.15 -9.22 -14.39
CA THR A 106 0.04 -9.87 -13.69
C THR A 106 0.45 -10.28 -12.27
N LEU A 107 1.63 -10.89 -12.11
CA LEU A 107 2.14 -11.29 -10.80
C LEU A 107 2.44 -10.07 -9.91
N MET A 108 3.01 -9.01 -10.46
CA MET A 108 3.32 -7.79 -9.70
C MET A 108 2.03 -7.11 -9.21
N ASN A 109 1.07 -6.88 -10.10
CA ASN A 109 -0.21 -6.26 -9.74
C ASN A 109 -0.98 -7.12 -8.73
N LEU A 110 -0.99 -8.44 -8.92
CA LEU A 110 -1.65 -9.35 -7.97
C LEU A 110 -0.97 -9.33 -6.60
N ALA A 111 0.36 -9.33 -6.55
CA ALA A 111 1.10 -9.29 -5.30
C ALA A 111 0.83 -8.01 -4.51
N ILE A 112 0.90 -6.84 -5.16
CA ILE A 112 0.64 -5.54 -4.51
C ILE A 112 -0.80 -5.48 -4.01
N ASN A 113 -1.77 -5.90 -4.84
CA ASN A 113 -3.18 -5.91 -4.47
C ASN A 113 -3.45 -6.83 -3.27
N LEU A 114 -2.93 -8.05 -3.29
CA LEU A 114 -3.07 -9.00 -2.18
C LEU A 114 -2.43 -8.47 -0.90
N ILE A 115 -1.24 -7.87 -0.99
CA ILE A 115 -0.59 -7.25 0.16
C ILE A 115 -1.50 -6.17 0.76
N CYS A 116 -2.07 -5.29 -0.07
CA CYS A 116 -2.94 -4.22 0.40
C CYS A 116 -4.21 -4.75 1.10
N VAL A 117 -4.91 -5.70 0.47
CA VAL A 117 -6.16 -6.24 1.02
C VAL A 117 -5.96 -7.23 2.18
N ILE A 118 -4.75 -7.76 2.40
CA ILE A 118 -4.43 -8.61 3.55
C ILE A 118 -3.86 -7.77 4.71
N MET A 119 -2.90 -6.88 4.44
CA MET A 119 -2.28 -6.07 5.49
C MET A 119 -3.25 -5.02 6.04
N GLY A 120 -4.12 -4.47 5.20
CA GLY A 120 -5.12 -3.50 5.59
C GLY A 120 -6.01 -3.98 6.75
N PRO A 121 -6.72 -5.12 6.61
CA PRO A 121 -7.53 -5.69 7.69
C PRO A 121 -6.72 -6.10 8.92
N ILE A 122 -5.48 -6.58 8.74
CA ILE A 122 -4.59 -6.88 9.88
C ILE A 122 -4.31 -5.62 10.70
N PHE A 123 -3.96 -4.51 10.06
CA PHE A 123 -3.69 -3.24 10.76
C PHE A 123 -4.94 -2.65 11.40
N LEU A 124 -6.09 -2.74 10.73
CA LEU A 124 -7.38 -2.33 11.30
C LEU A 124 -7.73 -3.13 12.55
N TYR A 125 -7.70 -4.46 12.46
CA TYR A 125 -8.02 -5.34 13.57
C TYR A 125 -7.02 -5.14 14.72
N TYR A 126 -5.73 -5.05 14.41
CA TYR A 126 -4.70 -4.81 15.41
C TYR A 126 -4.90 -3.49 16.14
N GLY A 127 -5.04 -2.39 15.39
CA GLY A 127 -5.28 -1.07 15.95
C GLY A 127 -6.55 -1.03 16.80
N TRP A 128 -7.63 -1.65 16.34
CA TRP A 128 -8.88 -1.78 17.12
C TRP A 128 -8.65 -2.48 18.46
N THR A 129 -7.96 -3.63 18.46
CA THR A 129 -7.71 -4.38 19.71
C THR A 129 -6.92 -3.58 20.74
N LEU A 130 -5.98 -2.73 20.29
CA LEU A 130 -5.18 -1.89 21.18
C LEU A 130 -5.96 -0.70 21.77
N ILE A 131 -7.04 -0.24 21.13
CA ILE A 131 -7.89 0.84 21.68
C ILE A 131 -8.86 0.29 22.72
N THR A 132 -9.27 -0.97 22.59
CA THR A 132 -10.29 -1.59 23.44
C THR A 132 -9.77 -2.29 24.69
N LEU A 133 -8.44 -2.39 24.85
CA LEU A 133 -7.75 -3.01 26.00
C LEU A 133 -7.22 -1.93 26.95
#